data_AF-A0A7S0TS14-F1
#
_entry.id   AF-A0A7S0TS14-F1
#
_cell.length_a   1.000
_cell.length_b   1.000
_cell.length_c   1.000
_cell.angle_alpha   90.00
_cell.angle_beta   90.00
_cell.angle_gamma   90.00
#
_symmetry.space_group_name_H-M   'P 1'
#
loop_
_entity.id
_entity.type
_entity.pdbx_description
1 polymer ?
#
loop_
_entity_poly.entity_id
_entity_poly.type
_entity_poly.pdbx_seq_one_letter_code
_entity_poly.pdbx_strand_id
1 'polypeptide(L)'
;AEETAPLLKKAAEDMRKAGLCFSPEGNSPASARLFEALGTGCVPIVVSHRHRISFDLPFPSLVDYDAIAIFSEPFRDIAKKVGGGMAALSATLENLLHDQLTQRMRHDGFKAFKKYFSYMNNPEGVVRGLLMEAWVLLMRHNIVSDIYI
;
A
#
# COMPACT_ATOMS: atom_id res chain seq x y z
N ALA A 1 2.62 15.68 -22.82
CA ALA A 1 2.62 15.59 -21.34
C ALA A 1 1.69 16.64 -20.72
N GLU A 2 1.59 17.85 -21.28
CA GLU A 2 0.74 18.92 -20.74
C GLU A 2 -0.77 18.65 -20.87
N GLU A 3 -1.19 17.95 -21.92
CA GLU A 3 -2.61 17.61 -22.18
C GLU A 3 -3.19 16.57 -21.20
N THR A 4 -2.36 15.72 -20.58
CA THR A 4 -2.81 14.68 -19.65
C THR A 4 -2.82 15.13 -18.18
N ALA A 5 -2.18 16.26 -17.85
CA ALA A 5 -2.12 16.78 -16.48
C ALA A 5 -3.50 17.04 -15.83
N PRO A 6 -4.52 17.57 -16.56
CA PRO A 6 -5.85 17.75 -15.99
C PRO A 6 -6.53 16.41 -15.63
N LEU A 7 -6.33 15.38 -16.46
CA LEU A 7 -6.90 14.05 -16.23
C LEU A 7 -6.27 13.38 -15.02
N LEU A 8 -4.95 13.50 -14.87
CA LEU A 8 -4.23 12.96 -13.71
C LEU A 8 -4.64 13.64 -12.40
N LYS A 9 -4.83 14.97 -12.43
CA LYS A 9 -5.32 15.72 -11.28
C LYS A 9 -6.72 15.25 -10.87
N LYS A 10 -7.63 15.12 -11.84
CA LYS A 10 -8.98 14.62 -11.59
C LYS A 10 -8.97 13.20 -11.02
N ALA A 11 -8.16 12.31 -11.59
CA ALA A 11 -8.02 10.94 -11.09
C ALA A 11 -7.55 10.92 -9.63
N ALA A 12 -6.56 11.75 -9.26
CA ALA A 12 -6.08 11.85 -7.89
C ALA A 12 -7.15 12.39 -6.92
N GLU A 13 -7.95 13.36 -7.36
CA GLU A 13 -9.09 13.89 -6.59
C GLU A 13 -10.18 12.83 -6.39
N ASP A 14 -10.49 12.05 -7.42
CA ASP A 14 -11.50 11.00 -7.38
C ASP A 14 -11.04 9.85 -6.45
N MET A 15 -9.76 9.45 -6.51
CA MET A 15 -9.17 8.48 -5.57
C MET A 15 -9.24 8.98 -4.12
N ARG A 16 -8.92 10.26 -3.89
CA ARG A 16 -9.05 10.86 -2.55
C ARG A 16 -10.49 10.83 -2.05
N LYS A 17 -11.50 10.97 -2.91
CA LYS A 17 -12.91 10.89 -2.51
C LYS A 17 -13.37 9.45 -2.27
N ALA A 18 -12.86 8.50 -3.05
CA ALA A 18 -13.28 7.10 -3.01
C ALA A 18 -13.04 6.40 -1.66
N GLY A 19 -12.06 6.83 -0.86
CA GLY A 19 -11.81 6.31 0.50
C GLY A 19 -11.12 4.93 0.53
N LEU A 20 -11.56 4.00 -0.32
CA LEU A 20 -10.94 2.70 -0.59
C LEU A 20 -10.58 2.60 -2.07
N CYS A 21 -9.39 2.08 -2.39
CA CYS A 21 -8.87 1.98 -3.74
C CYS A 21 -8.44 0.55 -4.05
N PHE A 22 -9.03 -0.03 -5.07
CA PHE A 22 -8.73 -1.40 -5.46
C PHE A 22 -7.34 -1.49 -6.11
N SER A 23 -6.42 -2.26 -5.52
CA SER A 23 -5.04 -2.42 -5.96
C SER A 23 -4.73 -3.90 -6.23
N PRO A 24 -5.17 -4.46 -7.36
CA PRO A 24 -4.85 -5.83 -7.72
C PRO A 24 -3.36 -5.98 -8.05
N GLU A 25 -2.81 -7.17 -7.84
CA GLU A 25 -1.47 -7.52 -8.33
C GLU A 25 -1.35 -7.18 -9.83
N GLY A 26 -0.28 -6.48 -10.20
CA GLY A 26 0.15 -6.33 -11.59
C GLY A 26 1.28 -7.32 -11.90
N ASN A 27 2.31 -6.90 -12.64
CA ASN A 27 3.54 -7.69 -12.76
C ASN A 27 4.30 -7.86 -11.43
N SER A 28 4.06 -6.96 -10.47
CA SER A 28 4.50 -7.07 -9.08
C SER A 28 3.30 -6.83 -8.15
N PRO A 29 3.23 -7.53 -7.00
CA PRO A 29 2.27 -7.25 -5.94
C PRO A 29 2.31 -5.82 -5.40
N ALA A 30 3.49 -5.20 -5.29
CA ALA A 30 3.64 -3.79 -4.96
C ALA A 30 3.57 -2.93 -6.24
N SER A 31 2.39 -2.89 -6.86
CA SER A 31 2.18 -2.12 -8.08
C SER A 31 2.15 -0.61 -7.85
N ALA A 32 2.28 0.19 -8.93
CA ALA A 32 2.12 1.64 -8.88
C ALA A 32 0.82 2.08 -8.18
N ARG A 33 -0.26 1.28 -8.30
CA ARG A 33 -1.57 1.56 -7.70
C ARG A 33 -1.53 1.60 -6.17
N LEU A 34 -0.65 0.82 -5.53
CA LEU A 34 -0.44 0.86 -4.08
C LEU A 34 0.05 2.25 -3.66
N PHE A 35 1.06 2.77 -4.36
CA PHE A 35 1.63 4.09 -4.07
C PHE A 35 0.68 5.23 -4.43
N GLU A 36 -0.08 5.11 -5.53
CA GLU A 36 -1.10 6.09 -5.91
C GLU A 36 -2.22 6.17 -4.87
N ALA A 37 -2.68 5.01 -4.35
CA ALA A 37 -3.67 4.96 -3.28
C ALA A 37 -3.15 5.65 -2.01
N LEU A 38 -1.98 5.23 -1.52
CA LEU A 38 -1.38 5.82 -0.32
C LEU A 38 -1.10 7.33 -0.51
N GLY A 39 -0.57 7.73 -1.66
CA GLY A 39 -0.24 9.11 -2.00
C GLY A 39 -1.45 10.03 -2.19
N THR A 40 -2.63 9.47 -2.45
CA THR A 40 -3.90 10.23 -2.49
C THR A 40 -4.66 10.18 -1.16
N GLY A 41 -4.18 9.39 -0.19
CA GLY A 41 -4.83 9.14 1.10
C GLY A 41 -6.05 8.24 0.98
N CYS A 42 -6.05 7.35 -0.01
CA CYS A 42 -7.01 6.29 -0.21
C CYS A 42 -6.45 4.99 0.38
N VAL A 43 -7.26 4.18 1.08
CA VAL A 43 -6.78 2.89 1.61
C VAL A 43 -6.71 1.87 0.48
N PRO A 44 -5.54 1.30 0.17
CA PRO A 44 -5.42 0.25 -0.83
C PRO A 44 -6.08 -1.05 -0.33
N ILE A 45 -6.99 -1.61 -1.13
CA ILE A 45 -7.45 -2.99 -1.04
C ILE A 45 -6.53 -3.80 -1.95
N VAL A 46 -5.55 -4.46 -1.36
CA VAL A 46 -4.55 -5.20 -2.10
C VAL A 46 -5.01 -6.62 -2.32
N VAL A 47 -5.22 -6.97 -3.59
CA VAL A 47 -5.71 -8.31 -3.97
C VAL A 47 -4.56 -9.14 -4.43
N SER A 48 -4.08 -9.96 -3.50
CA SER A 48 -2.84 -10.72 -3.62
C SER A 48 -2.86 -11.91 -2.66
N HIS A 49 -2.12 -12.96 -2.99
CA HIS A 49 -1.78 -13.94 -1.96
C HIS A 49 -0.87 -13.31 -0.90
N ARG A 50 -1.32 -13.30 0.35
CA ARG A 50 -0.61 -12.65 1.47
C ARG A 50 0.86 -13.07 1.59
N HIS A 51 1.16 -14.35 1.39
CA HIS A 51 2.53 -14.86 1.44
C HIS A 51 3.43 -14.36 0.31
N ARG A 52 2.88 -13.93 -0.84
CA ARG A 52 3.66 -13.36 -1.94
C ARG A 52 3.91 -11.88 -1.70
N ILE A 53 2.87 -11.13 -1.39
CA ILE A 53 3.01 -9.68 -1.26
C ILE A 53 3.90 -9.24 -0.12
N SER A 54 3.94 -9.97 1.01
CA SER A 54 4.79 -9.58 2.13
C SER A 54 6.28 -9.45 1.79
N PHE A 55 6.76 -10.11 0.73
CA PHE A 55 8.15 -9.96 0.25
C PHE A 55 8.36 -8.80 -0.72
N ASP A 56 7.31 -8.36 -1.40
CA ASP A 56 7.38 -7.32 -2.43
C ASP A 56 7.04 -5.92 -1.90
N LEU A 57 6.53 -5.82 -0.67
CA LEU A 57 6.20 -4.55 -0.05
C LEU A 57 7.47 -3.75 0.26
N PRO A 58 7.54 -2.47 -0.15
CA PRO A 58 8.71 -1.64 0.09
C PRO A 58 8.78 -1.23 1.56
N PHE A 59 9.99 -1.23 2.09
CA PHE A 59 10.31 -0.89 3.47
C PHE A 59 9.45 -1.64 4.52
N PRO A 60 9.35 -2.98 4.45
CA PRO A 60 8.45 -3.76 5.31
C PRO A 60 8.87 -3.74 6.79
N SER A 61 10.11 -3.38 7.10
CA SER A 61 10.59 -3.21 8.47
C SER A 61 10.21 -1.84 9.07
N LEU A 62 9.78 -0.88 8.24
CA LEU A 62 9.50 0.51 8.64
C LEU A 62 8.05 0.92 8.48
N VAL A 63 7.31 0.22 7.62
CA VAL A 63 5.93 0.51 7.28
C VAL A 63 5.08 -0.67 7.71
N ASP A 64 4.21 -0.43 8.70
CA ASP A 64 3.20 -1.39 9.10
C ASP A 64 2.05 -1.38 8.09
N TYR A 65 2.07 -2.33 7.17
CA TYR A 65 1.06 -2.44 6.12
C TYR A 65 -0.31 -2.89 6.62
N ASP A 66 -0.39 -3.56 7.77
CA ASP A 66 -1.67 -3.94 8.36
C ASP A 66 -2.41 -2.73 8.93
N ALA A 67 -1.68 -1.69 9.30
CA ALA A 67 -2.24 -0.41 9.74
C ALA A 67 -2.70 0.50 8.59
N ILE A 68 -2.30 0.23 7.33
CA ILE A 68 -2.53 1.16 6.21
C ILE A 68 -3.13 0.53 4.96
N ALA A 69 -3.29 -0.80 4.90
CA ALA A 69 -3.82 -1.51 3.74
C ALA A 69 -4.76 -2.65 4.17
N ILE A 70 -5.72 -2.98 3.29
CA ILE A 70 -6.60 -4.15 3.45
C ILE A 70 -6.12 -5.21 2.47
N PHE A 71 -5.88 -6.43 2.95
CA PHE A 71 -5.45 -7.54 2.10
C PHE A 71 -6.62 -8.49 1.82
N SER A 72 -6.79 -8.86 0.56
CA SER A 72 -7.82 -9.81 0.11
C SER A 72 -7.21 -10.89 -0.76
N GLU A 73 -7.72 -12.12 -0.63
CA GLU A 73 -7.43 -13.18 -1.58
C GLU A 73 -7.94 -12.82 -2.99
N PRO A 74 -7.37 -13.41 -4.06
CA PRO A 74 -7.90 -13.25 -5.41
C PRO A 74 -9.39 -13.60 -5.50
N PHE A 75 -10.16 -12.79 -6.23
CA PHE A 75 -11.61 -12.96 -6.35
C PHE A 75 -12.04 -14.36 -6.81
N ARG A 76 -11.24 -15.05 -7.63
CA ARG A 76 -11.51 -16.43 -8.07
C ARG A 76 -11.61 -17.39 -6.89
N ASP A 77 -10.78 -17.20 -5.86
CA ASP A 77 -10.74 -18.08 -4.70
C ASP A 77 -11.83 -17.73 -3.70
N ILE A 78 -12.18 -16.44 -3.58
CA ILE A 78 -13.34 -15.98 -2.80
C ILE A 78 -14.64 -16.49 -3.42
N ALA A 79 -14.82 -16.37 -4.74
CA ALA A 79 -16.04 -16.79 -5.43
C ALA A 79 -16.31 -18.29 -5.32
N LYS A 80 -15.27 -19.13 -5.22
CA LYS A 80 -15.41 -20.57 -4.93
C LYS A 80 -15.94 -20.84 -3.51
N LYS A 81 -15.59 -19.98 -2.55
CA LYS A 81 -15.95 -20.13 -1.13
C LYS A 81 -17.32 -19.52 -0.81
N VAL A 82 -17.69 -18.42 -1.47
CA VAL A 82 -18.83 -17.60 -1.10
C VAL A 82 -19.90 -17.64 -2.20
N GLY A 83 -20.74 -18.66 -2.17
CA GLY A 83 -21.97 -18.69 -2.97
C GLY A 83 -22.94 -17.60 -2.49
N GLY A 84 -22.93 -16.42 -3.13
CA GLY A 84 -23.80 -15.29 -2.82
C GLY A 84 -23.12 -13.96 -2.42
N GLY A 85 -21.81 -13.82 -2.60
CA GLY A 85 -20.99 -12.79 -1.94
C GLY A 85 -21.13 -11.32 -2.37
N MET A 86 -21.72 -10.98 -3.53
CA MET A 86 -21.61 -9.61 -4.07
C MET A 86 -22.37 -8.56 -3.23
N ALA A 87 -23.59 -8.87 -2.78
CA ALA A 87 -24.39 -7.96 -1.96
C ALA A 87 -23.80 -7.79 -0.54
N ALA A 88 -23.32 -8.88 0.06
CA ALA A 88 -22.65 -8.84 1.35
C ALA A 88 -21.31 -8.07 1.28
N LEU A 89 -20.57 -8.22 0.18
CA LEU A 89 -19.35 -7.46 -0.07
C LEU A 89 -19.65 -5.97 -0.21
N SER A 90 -20.69 -5.57 -0.96
CA SER A 90 -21.08 -4.15 -1.09
C SER A 90 -21.41 -3.54 0.27
N ALA A 91 -22.26 -4.19 1.06
CA ALA A 91 -22.62 -3.70 2.39
C ALA A 91 -21.41 -3.61 3.34
N THR A 92 -20.48 -4.57 3.24
CA THR A 92 -19.24 -4.54 4.04
C THR A 92 -18.33 -3.38 3.61
N LEU A 93 -18.15 -3.17 2.30
CA LEU A 93 -17.34 -2.08 1.77
C LEU A 93 -17.95 -0.71 2.11
N GLU A 94 -19.26 -0.57 2.04
CA GLU A 94 -19.98 0.66 2.43
C GLU A 94 -19.78 1.02 3.91
N ASN A 95 -19.83 0.01 4.79
CA ASN A 95 -19.54 0.20 6.21
C ASN A 95 -18.07 0.58 6.43
N LEU A 96 -17.14 -0.10 5.77
CA LEU A 96 -15.71 0.20 5.86
C LEU A 96 -15.41 1.62 5.39
N LEU A 97 -16.06 2.12 4.34
CA LEU A 97 -15.82 3.48 3.82
C LEU A 97 -16.04 4.58 4.85
N HIS A 98 -16.97 4.37 5.78
CA HIS A 98 -17.35 5.34 6.80
C HIS A 98 -16.76 5.03 8.18
N ASP A 99 -16.00 3.94 8.30
CA ASP A 99 -15.49 3.47 9.57
C ASP A 99 -14.31 4.31 10.09
N GLN A 100 -14.22 4.47 11.42
CA GLN A 100 -13.12 5.20 12.05
C GLN A 100 -11.75 4.54 11.83
N LEU A 101 -11.70 3.22 11.71
CA LEU A 101 -10.47 2.50 11.34
C LEU A 101 -10.01 2.96 9.97
N THR A 102 -10.89 2.97 8.97
CA THR A 102 -10.54 3.40 7.60
C THR A 102 -10.01 4.82 7.58
N GLN A 103 -10.62 5.76 8.32
CA GLN A 103 -10.09 7.13 8.38
C GLN A 103 -8.68 7.21 8.98
N ARG A 104 -8.37 6.38 9.99
CA ARG A 104 -7.01 6.25 10.54
C ARG A 104 -6.06 5.65 9.51
N MET A 105 -6.44 4.56 8.85
CA MET A 105 -5.64 3.92 7.80
C MET A 105 -5.31 4.91 6.68
N ARG A 106 -6.27 5.76 6.27
CA ARG A 106 -6.06 6.83 5.27
C ARG A 106 -5.02 7.85 5.72
N HIS A 107 -5.13 8.30 6.97
CA HIS A 107 -4.18 9.25 7.55
C HIS A 107 -2.77 8.65 7.64
N ASP A 108 -2.66 7.46 8.22
CA ASP A 108 -1.38 6.78 8.46
C ASP A 108 -0.74 6.34 7.15
N GLY A 109 -1.53 5.88 6.18
CA GLY A 109 -1.06 5.53 4.84
C GLY A 109 -0.48 6.73 4.09
N PHE A 110 -1.19 7.87 4.09
CA PHE A 110 -0.69 9.10 3.47
C PHE A 110 0.57 9.64 4.19
N LYS A 111 0.62 9.51 5.52
CA LYS A 111 1.78 9.87 6.32
C LYS A 111 2.99 8.99 6.00
N ALA A 112 2.79 7.68 5.91
CA ALA A 112 3.83 6.72 5.50
C ALA A 112 4.34 7.04 4.09
N PHE A 113 3.44 7.33 3.14
CA PHE A 113 3.80 7.73 1.79
C PHE A 113 4.69 8.97 1.76
N LYS A 114 4.28 10.04 2.43
CA LYS A 114 5.09 11.26 2.52
C LYS A 114 6.45 11.00 3.15
N LYS A 115 6.51 10.12 4.15
CA LYS A 115 7.74 9.88 4.92
C LYS A 115 8.74 9.01 4.16
N TYR A 116 8.28 7.98 3.46
CA TYR A 116 9.17 6.95 2.94
C TYR A 116 9.06 6.73 1.41
N PHE A 117 7.97 7.14 0.76
CA PHE A 117 7.76 6.84 -0.67
C PHE A 117 7.80 8.07 -1.58
N SER A 118 7.69 9.29 -1.03
CA SER A 118 7.64 10.52 -1.83
C SER A 118 9.05 10.98 -2.24
N TYR A 119 9.59 10.43 -3.32
CA TYR A 119 10.92 10.79 -3.85
C TYR A 119 11.03 12.29 -4.18
N MET A 120 10.02 12.86 -4.85
CA MET A 120 10.07 14.27 -5.28
C MET A 120 9.96 15.26 -4.12
N ASN A 121 9.22 14.92 -3.06
CA ASN A 121 8.94 15.85 -1.96
C ASN A 121 9.74 15.56 -0.68
N ASN A 122 10.32 14.37 -0.56
CA ASN A 122 11.09 13.93 0.60
C ASN A 122 12.13 12.84 0.22
N PRO A 123 13.13 13.17 -0.60
CA PRO A 123 14.14 12.21 -1.05
C PRO A 123 14.97 11.65 0.12
N GLU A 124 15.24 12.45 1.16
CA GLU A 124 15.96 12.00 2.36
C GLU A 124 15.21 10.88 3.10
N GLY A 125 13.89 10.97 3.18
CA GLY A 125 13.04 9.94 3.77
C GLY A 125 13.14 8.60 3.03
N VAL A 126 13.20 8.64 1.69
CA VAL A 126 13.41 7.45 0.85
C VAL A 126 14.79 6.84 1.07
N VAL A 127 15.84 7.67 1.06
CA VAL A 127 17.22 7.22 1.32
C VAL A 127 17.34 6.60 2.71
N ARG A 128 16.75 7.24 3.72
CA ARG A 128 16.71 6.69 5.08
C ARG A 128 15.99 5.35 5.14
N GLY A 129 14.90 5.19 4.40
CA GLY A 129 14.18 3.92 4.27
C GLY A 129 15.08 2.82 3.72
N LEU A 130 15.76 3.10 2.60
CA LEU A 130 16.70 2.18 1.96
C LEU A 130 17.85 1.77 2.88
N LEU A 131 18.50 2.74 3.52
CA LEU A 131 19.63 2.47 4.42
C LEU A 131 19.22 1.61 5.62
N MET A 132 18.03 1.85 6.17
CA MET A 132 17.56 1.10 7.33
C MET A 132 17.16 -0.33 6.96
N GLU A 133 16.49 -0.57 5.81
CA GLU A 133 16.26 -1.93 5.33
C GLU A 133 17.56 -2.68 5.05
N ALA A 134 18.53 -2.03 4.39
CA ALA A 134 19.84 -2.61 4.16
C ALA A 134 20.53 -2.99 5.47
N TRP A 135 20.46 -2.10 6.48
CA TRP A 135 21.01 -2.36 7.80
C TRP A 135 20.33 -3.54 8.50
N VAL A 136 18.99 -3.62 8.48
CA VAL A 136 18.23 -4.76 9.03
C VAL A 136 18.63 -6.07 8.37
N LEU A 137 18.80 -6.08 7.04
CA LEU A 137 19.25 -7.26 6.30
C LEU A 137 20.67 -7.68 6.70
N LEU A 138 21.61 -6.74 6.78
CA LEU A 138 22.99 -7.03 7.17
C LEU A 138 23.09 -7.59 8.59
N MET A 139 22.30 -7.06 9.53
CA MET A 139 22.23 -7.57 10.91
C MET A 139 21.62 -8.98 10.96
N ARG A 140 20.55 -9.23 10.19
CA ARG A 140 19.89 -10.54 10.14
C ARG A 140 20.79 -11.64 9.56
N HIS A 141 21.69 -11.29 8.65
CA HIS A 141 22.66 -12.21 8.06
C HIS A 141 24.02 -12.22 8.77
N ASN A 142 24.15 -11.50 9.90
CA ASN A 142 25.38 -11.42 10.69
C ASN A 142 26.62 -10.95 9.90
N ILE A 143 26.41 -10.15 8.85
CA ILE A 143 27.49 -9.66 7.96
C ILE A 143 28.26 -8.49 8.61
N VAL A 144 27.62 -7.78 9.57
CA VAL A 144 28.19 -6.58 10.20
C VAL A 144 29.32 -6.91 11.20
N SER A 145 29.44 -8.15 11.67
CA SER A 145 30.58 -8.56 12.51
C SER A 145 31.92 -8.61 11.75
N ASP A 146 31.90 -8.61 10.41
CA ASP A 146 33.11 -8.67 9.57
C ASP A 146 33.53 -7.31 8.98
N ILE A 147 32.81 -6.22 9.27
CA ILE A 147 33.08 -4.86 8.72
C ILE A 147 33.63 -3.90 9.80
N TYR A 148 34.08 -4.43 10.94
CA TYR A 148 34.99 -3.71 11.84
C TYR A 148 36.41 -4.28 11.69
N ILE A 149 37.10 -3.83 10.63
CA ILE A 149 38.57 -3.74 10.56
C ILE A 149 38.92 -2.30 10.20
#